data_AF-A0A0C9WJS7-F1
#
_entry.id   AF-A0A0C9WJS7-F1
#
_cell.length_a   1.000
_cell.length_b   1.000
_cell.length_c   1.000
_cell.angle_alpha   90.00
_cell.angle_beta   90.00
_cell.angle_gamma   90.00
#
_symmetry.space_group_name_H-M   'P 1'
#
loop_
_entity.id
_entity.type
_entity.pdbx_description
1 polymer ?
#
loop_
_entity_poly.entity_id
_entity_poly.type
_entity_poly.pdbx_seq_one_letter_code
_entity_poly.pdbx_strand_id
1 'polypeptide(L)'
;MLAMDEAQRQKFDYIREPEPAEADDDWQDEPYNAMDIDSILKGTAVVDLSHEGGYYPVKVLDTYASSRRKVALREGDFSVPAAFVCEGIIPCAPHLATLAITVHVLELYRNASLRCPHLAINSFVKALCDLHGVLFRPYLRKQFSICFDVYLAILLCVDQRIQIAIKRDDPGWRLHHACPACTYKLTGEPKLLFSILVTMDGNDSLKHIQHRKPAPLDPGDGAPVIGQPNERKDERTVAPGYYIT
;
A
#
# COMPACT_ATOMS: atom_id res chain seq x y z
N MET A 1 14.48 23.35 30.35
CA MET A 1 14.66 23.49 28.90
C MET A 1 16.12 23.83 28.66
N LEU A 2 16.96 22.81 28.47
CA LEU A 2 18.40 22.99 28.30
C LEU A 2 18.64 23.53 26.89
N ALA A 3 19.07 24.78 26.77
CA ALA A 3 19.46 25.37 25.50
C ALA A 3 20.83 24.79 25.11
N MET A 4 20.91 24.13 23.96
CA MET A 4 22.18 23.71 23.38
C MET A 4 22.97 24.94 22.92
N ASP A 5 24.25 24.94 23.24
CA ASP A 5 25.21 25.98 22.87
C ASP A 5 25.54 25.93 21.36
N GLU A 6 25.89 27.08 20.78
CA GLU A 6 26.07 27.27 19.33
C GLU A 6 27.25 26.43 18.79
N ALA A 7 28.25 26.18 19.63
CA ALA A 7 29.36 25.27 19.36
C ALA A 7 28.92 23.79 19.27
N GLN A 8 27.89 23.37 20.02
CA GLN A 8 27.34 22.02 19.92
C GLN A 8 26.49 21.84 18.65
N ARG A 9 25.91 22.93 18.14
CA ARG A 9 25.18 22.98 16.88
C ARG A 9 26.11 22.78 15.69
N GLN A 10 27.24 23.50 15.65
CA GLN A 10 28.26 23.35 14.62
C GLN A 10 28.90 21.96 14.60
N LYS A 11 29.04 21.31 15.77
CA LYS A 11 29.56 19.92 15.84
C LYS A 11 28.60 18.90 15.23
N PHE A 12 27.29 19.16 15.25
CA PHE A 12 26.29 18.33 14.55
C PHE A 12 26.29 18.57 13.04
N ASP A 13 26.54 19.80 12.59
CA ASP A 13 26.60 20.15 11.18
C ASP A 13 27.81 19.52 10.46
N TYR A 14 28.94 19.30 11.16
CA TYR A 14 30.12 18.65 10.57
C TYR A 14 29.95 17.15 10.30
N ILE A 15 28.96 16.48 10.90
CA ILE A 15 28.63 15.07 10.59
C ILE A 15 27.78 14.98 9.30
N ARG A 16 27.39 16.13 8.73
CA ARG A 16 26.50 16.27 7.58
C ARG A 16 27.21 16.82 6.34
N GLU A 17 28.49 16.54 6.17
CA GLU A 17 29.11 16.68 4.86
C GLU A 17 28.90 15.37 4.09
N PRO A 18 27.99 15.32 3.10
CA PRO A 18 27.86 14.14 2.26
C PRO A 18 29.17 13.96 1.47
N GLU A 19 29.66 12.73 1.44
CA GLU A 19 30.65 12.26 0.46
C GLU A 19 30.27 12.80 -0.93
N PRO A 20 31.24 13.25 -1.76
CA PRO A 20 30.94 13.84 -3.06
C PRO A 20 30.10 12.85 -3.87
N ALA A 21 28.93 13.31 -4.30
CA ALA A 21 28.00 12.53 -5.11
C ALA A 21 28.76 11.96 -6.32
N GLU A 22 28.86 10.63 -6.39
CA GLU A 22 29.27 9.95 -7.61
C GLU A 22 28.33 10.44 -8.73
N ALA A 23 28.94 10.82 -9.85
CA ALA A 23 28.31 11.53 -10.97
C ALA A 23 26.88 11.05 -11.24
N ASP A 24 25.95 12.01 -11.23
CA ASP A 24 24.54 11.82 -11.57
C ASP A 24 24.43 11.16 -12.96
N ASP A 25 24.07 9.87 -12.98
CA ASP A 25 23.49 9.25 -14.18
C ASP A 25 22.20 10.03 -14.52
N ASP A 26 22.21 10.69 -15.67
CA ASP A 26 21.14 11.52 -16.21
C ASP A 26 19.85 10.70 -16.34
N TRP A 27 18.87 10.97 -15.45
CA TRP A 27 17.59 10.26 -15.41
C TRP A 27 16.69 10.81 -16.51
N GLN A 28 16.70 10.17 -17.67
CA GLN A 28 15.76 10.51 -18.75
C GLN A 28 14.33 10.12 -18.34
N ASP A 29 13.43 11.11 -18.37
CA ASP A 29 12.00 10.96 -18.13
C ASP A 29 11.31 10.28 -19.34
N GLU A 30 11.17 8.96 -19.32
CA GLU A 30 10.34 8.23 -20.28
C GLU A 30 8.84 8.35 -19.93
N PRO A 31 7.94 8.51 -20.92
CA PRO A 31 6.52 8.72 -20.69
C PRO A 31 5.84 7.51 -20.03
N TYR A 32 4.99 7.84 -19.05
CA TYR A 32 4.27 6.94 -18.15
C TYR A 32 3.26 6.03 -18.86
N ASN A 33 3.46 4.71 -18.80
CA ASN A 33 2.40 3.72 -18.90
C ASN A 33 1.97 3.32 -17.49
N ALA A 34 0.67 3.43 -17.18
CA ALA A 34 0.11 2.93 -15.93
C ALA A 34 0.44 1.43 -15.81
N MET A 35 0.96 0.99 -14.65
CA MET A 35 1.14 -0.43 -14.38
C MET A 35 -0.23 -1.11 -14.43
N ASP A 36 -0.42 -2.00 -15.41
CA ASP A 36 -1.55 -2.91 -15.39
C ASP A 36 -1.24 -4.06 -14.43
N ILE A 37 -1.79 -3.95 -13.21
CA ILE A 37 -1.65 -4.94 -12.14
C ILE A 37 -2.18 -6.30 -12.60
N ASP A 38 -3.25 -6.31 -13.40
CA ASP A 38 -3.82 -7.53 -13.94
C ASP A 38 -2.85 -8.18 -14.94
N SER A 39 -2.11 -7.41 -15.72
CA SER A 39 -1.09 -7.93 -16.63
C SER A 39 0.11 -8.55 -15.90
N ILE A 40 0.52 -7.96 -14.77
CA ILE A 40 1.58 -8.53 -13.90
C ILE A 40 1.10 -9.85 -13.29
N LEU A 41 -0.15 -9.90 -12.81
CA LEU A 41 -0.73 -11.08 -12.17
C LEU A 41 -1.12 -12.19 -13.17
N LYS A 42 -1.51 -11.82 -14.41
CA LYS A 42 -1.89 -12.75 -15.49
C LYS A 42 -0.71 -13.17 -16.38
N GLY A 43 0.46 -12.53 -16.23
CA GLY A 43 1.67 -12.88 -16.97
C GLY A 43 1.63 -12.47 -18.45
N THR A 44 1.09 -11.29 -18.77
CA THR A 44 0.98 -10.82 -20.17
C THR A 44 2.25 -10.12 -20.63
N ALA A 45 3.22 -10.95 -20.96
CA ALA A 45 4.10 -10.91 -22.13
C ALA A 45 5.28 -11.79 -21.73
N VAL A 46 5.32 -13.01 -22.28
CA VAL A 46 6.52 -13.82 -22.26
C VAL A 46 7.56 -13.01 -23.02
N VAL A 47 8.39 -12.26 -22.30
CA VAL A 47 9.66 -11.83 -22.88
C VAL A 47 10.37 -13.14 -23.13
N ASP A 48 10.57 -13.48 -24.40
CA ASP A 48 11.25 -14.71 -24.76
C ASP A 48 12.69 -14.61 -24.22
N LEU A 49 12.93 -15.21 -23.06
CA LEU A 49 14.24 -15.29 -22.40
C LEU A 49 15.06 -16.46 -22.98
N SER A 50 14.75 -16.92 -24.20
CA SER A 50 15.37 -18.08 -24.88
C SER A 50 16.84 -17.93 -25.24
N HIS A 51 17.54 -16.91 -24.75
CA HIS A 51 18.97 -16.75 -24.97
C HIS A 51 19.72 -16.56 -23.66
N GLU A 52 20.42 -17.63 -23.26
CA GLU A 52 21.57 -17.68 -22.35
C GLU A 52 21.51 -16.78 -21.11
N GLY A 53 21.00 -17.29 -19.99
CA GLY A 53 21.31 -16.82 -18.62
C GLY A 53 21.52 -15.31 -18.46
N GLY A 54 20.53 -14.51 -18.87
CA GLY A 54 20.62 -13.05 -18.81
C GLY A 54 20.61 -12.53 -17.36
N TYR A 55 21.29 -11.42 -17.11
CA TYR A 55 21.13 -10.67 -15.86
C TYR A 55 20.50 -9.30 -16.13
N TYR A 56 19.61 -8.87 -15.26
CA TYR A 56 19.02 -7.54 -15.31
C TYR A 56 19.64 -6.65 -14.21
N PRO A 57 20.38 -5.59 -14.55
CA PRO A 57 20.90 -4.65 -13.56
C PRO A 57 19.80 -3.72 -13.08
N VAL A 58 19.62 -3.61 -11.76
CA VAL A 58 18.62 -2.72 -11.14
C VAL A 58 19.19 -2.05 -9.90
N LYS A 59 18.80 -0.80 -9.64
CA LYS A 59 19.08 -0.13 -8.37
C LYS A 59 18.08 -0.61 -7.33
N VAL A 60 18.56 -1.18 -6.23
CA VAL A 60 17.74 -1.70 -5.14
C VAL A 60 17.83 -0.76 -3.95
N LEU A 61 16.68 -0.30 -3.48
CA LEU A 61 16.53 0.47 -2.27
C LEU A 61 16.24 -0.47 -1.09
N ASP A 62 17.12 -0.46 -0.09
CA ASP A 62 16.92 -1.14 1.19
C ASP A 62 16.77 -0.12 2.33
N THR A 63 16.56 -0.58 3.57
CA THR A 63 16.28 0.31 4.71
C THR A 63 17.40 1.30 4.98
N TYR A 64 18.65 0.84 4.97
CA TYR A 64 19.82 1.65 5.36
C TYR A 64 20.76 1.99 4.22
N ALA A 65 20.62 1.34 3.07
CA ALA A 65 21.51 1.54 1.93
C ALA A 65 20.77 1.34 0.60
N SER A 66 21.34 1.90 -0.45
CA SER A 66 20.98 1.56 -1.82
C SER A 66 22.14 0.85 -2.49
N SER A 67 21.85 -0.18 -3.30
CA SER A 67 22.87 -0.97 -3.99
C SER A 67 22.44 -1.31 -5.41
N ARG A 68 23.38 -1.40 -6.34
CA ARG A 68 23.09 -1.91 -7.69
C ARG A 68 23.22 -3.43 -7.66
N ARG A 69 22.12 -4.13 -7.98
CA ARG A 69 22.07 -5.60 -8.03
C ARG A 69 21.89 -6.08 -9.45
N LYS A 70 22.45 -7.26 -9.74
CA LYS A 70 22.21 -8.00 -10.99
C LYS A 70 21.25 -9.15 -10.65
N VAL A 71 20.03 -9.08 -11.14
CA VAL A 71 19.02 -10.13 -10.96
C VAL A 71 19.23 -11.16 -12.05
N ALA A 72 19.47 -12.42 -11.67
CA ALA A 72 19.59 -13.51 -12.64
C ALA A 72 18.20 -13.86 -13.19
N LEU A 73 18.07 -13.89 -14.51
CA LEU A 73 16.88 -14.35 -15.21
C LEU A 73 17.06 -15.83 -15.49
N ARG A 74 16.27 -16.67 -14.81
CA ARG A 74 16.39 -18.13 -14.86
C ARG A 74 15.44 -18.72 -15.88
N GLU A 75 15.82 -19.86 -16.43
CA GLU A 75 14.97 -20.65 -17.32
C GLU A 75 13.76 -21.16 -16.52
N GLY A 76 12.58 -20.57 -16.76
CA GLY A 76 11.35 -20.81 -15.98
C GLY A 76 10.76 -19.56 -15.32
N ASP A 77 11.45 -18.42 -15.34
CA ASP A 77 10.86 -17.16 -14.91
C ASP A 77 9.78 -16.71 -15.91
N PHE A 78 8.56 -16.48 -15.41
CA PHE A 78 7.43 -16.07 -16.25
C PHE A 78 7.60 -14.66 -16.85
N SER A 79 8.33 -13.78 -16.15
CA SER A 79 8.60 -12.41 -16.57
C SER A 79 9.76 -11.80 -15.76
N VAL A 80 10.34 -10.70 -16.24
CA VAL A 80 11.41 -9.96 -15.51
C VAL A 80 10.93 -9.50 -14.12
N PRO A 81 9.73 -8.91 -13.95
CA PRO A 81 9.19 -8.61 -12.62
C PRO A 81 9.02 -9.84 -11.72
N ALA A 82 8.68 -11.01 -12.29
CA ALA A 82 8.57 -12.23 -11.49
C ALA A 82 9.94 -12.65 -10.93
N ALA A 83 10.99 -12.59 -11.74
CA ALA A 83 12.37 -12.84 -11.30
C ALA A 83 12.80 -11.90 -10.15
N PHE A 84 12.37 -10.63 -10.20
CA PHE A 84 12.63 -9.67 -9.13
C PHE A 84 11.97 -10.07 -7.82
N VAL A 85 10.70 -10.46 -7.88
CA VAL A 85 9.94 -10.90 -6.70
C VAL A 85 10.56 -12.16 -6.10
N CYS A 86 11.06 -13.09 -6.93
CA CYS A 86 11.79 -14.28 -6.47
C CYS A 86 13.06 -13.94 -5.69
N GLU A 87 13.74 -12.83 -6.02
CA GLU A 87 14.90 -12.31 -5.30
C GLU A 87 14.53 -11.38 -4.12
N GLY A 88 13.23 -11.24 -3.82
CA GLY A 88 12.74 -10.45 -2.68
C GLY A 88 12.73 -8.93 -2.90
N ILE A 89 12.68 -8.50 -4.16
CA ILE A 89 12.61 -7.08 -4.54
C ILE A 89 11.38 -6.81 -5.42
N ILE A 90 10.78 -5.63 -5.28
CA ILE A 90 9.59 -5.24 -6.03
C ILE A 90 9.94 -4.07 -6.97
N PRO A 91 9.76 -4.23 -8.30
CA PRO A 91 10.08 -3.19 -9.27
C PRO A 91 9.09 -2.01 -9.24
N CYS A 92 9.56 -0.82 -9.60
CA CYS A 92 8.72 0.36 -9.76
C CYS A 92 8.13 0.53 -11.18
N ALA A 93 8.49 -0.33 -12.14
CA ALA A 93 7.99 -0.33 -13.52
C ALA A 93 7.82 -1.78 -14.04
N PRO A 94 6.85 -2.05 -14.92
CA PRO A 94 6.51 -3.42 -15.34
C PRO A 94 7.48 -4.00 -16.38
N HIS A 95 8.10 -3.15 -17.21
CA HIS A 95 8.96 -3.59 -18.31
C HIS A 95 10.42 -3.17 -18.13
N LEU A 96 10.65 -1.90 -17.76
CA LEU A 96 11.99 -1.33 -17.58
C LEU A 96 12.11 -0.75 -16.17
N ALA A 97 12.38 -1.61 -15.20
CA ALA A 97 12.53 -1.21 -13.81
C ALA A 97 13.93 -0.67 -13.55
N THR A 98 14.06 0.65 -13.40
CA THR A 98 15.33 1.28 -13.03
C THR A 98 15.57 1.22 -11.52
N LEU A 99 14.49 1.21 -10.73
CA LEU A 99 14.49 1.11 -9.28
C LEU A 99 13.61 -0.08 -8.84
N ALA A 100 14.09 -0.81 -7.84
CA ALA A 100 13.31 -1.78 -7.09
C ALA A 100 13.47 -1.52 -5.59
N ILE A 101 12.46 -1.88 -4.81
CA ILE A 101 12.46 -1.72 -3.35
C ILE A 101 12.41 -3.10 -2.72
N THR A 102 13.19 -3.35 -1.67
CA THR A 102 13.16 -4.63 -0.97
C THR A 102 11.80 -4.85 -0.31
N VAL A 103 11.33 -6.11 -0.28
CA VAL A 103 10.10 -6.48 0.44
C VAL A 103 10.20 -6.09 1.91
N HIS A 104 11.40 -6.13 2.51
CA HIS A 104 11.64 -5.71 3.90
C HIS A 104 11.26 -4.24 4.16
N VAL A 105 11.61 -3.32 3.25
CA VAL A 105 11.24 -1.89 3.38
C VAL A 105 9.73 -1.71 3.26
N LEU A 106 9.09 -2.42 2.34
CA LEU A 106 7.64 -2.34 2.12
C LEU A 106 6.87 -2.92 3.30
N GLU A 107 7.34 -4.03 3.87
CA GLU A 107 6.76 -4.62 5.08
C GLU A 107 7.02 -3.76 6.32
N LEU A 108 8.18 -3.11 6.41
CA LEU A 108 8.45 -2.12 7.46
C LEU A 108 7.43 -0.98 7.41
N TYR A 109 7.18 -0.42 6.21
CA TYR A 109 6.17 0.64 6.06
C TYR A 109 4.77 0.13 6.39
N ARG A 110 4.39 -1.07 5.92
CA ARG A 110 3.10 -1.70 6.24
C ARG A 110 2.91 -1.85 7.75
N ASN A 111 3.90 -2.38 8.46
CA ASN A 111 3.81 -2.56 9.91
C ASN A 111 3.78 -1.23 10.68
N ALA A 112 4.56 -0.25 10.23
CA ALA A 112 4.55 1.08 10.83
C ALA A 112 3.20 1.79 10.61
N SER A 113 2.61 1.70 9.42
CA SER A 113 1.31 2.32 9.10
C SER A 113 0.14 1.62 9.80
N LEU A 114 0.20 0.30 10.03
CA LEU A 114 -0.78 -0.43 10.83
C LEU A 114 -0.79 0.02 12.30
N ARG A 115 0.35 0.48 12.85
CA ARG A 115 0.43 1.02 14.22
C ARG A 115 0.10 2.49 14.28
N CYS A 116 0.46 3.25 13.25
CA CYS A 116 0.21 4.68 13.15
C CYS A 116 -0.41 5.01 11.79
N PRO A 117 -1.75 5.04 11.67
CA PRO A 117 -2.44 5.35 10.41
C PRO A 117 -2.11 6.74 9.85
N HIS A 118 -1.61 7.65 10.69
CA HIS A 118 -1.16 8.98 10.29
C HIS A 118 0.21 9.00 9.59
N LEU A 119 0.91 7.86 9.50
CA LEU A 119 2.20 7.76 8.82
C LEU A 119 2.02 7.80 7.29
N ALA A 120 2.06 9.01 6.74
CA ALA A 120 2.02 9.22 5.30
C ALA A 120 3.26 8.65 4.60
N ILE A 121 3.06 8.08 3.40
CA ILE A 121 4.14 7.62 2.51
C ILE A 121 5.21 8.70 2.33
N ASN A 122 4.79 9.96 2.16
CA ASN A 122 5.70 11.08 1.97
C ASN A 122 6.69 11.26 3.14
N SER A 123 6.20 11.15 4.37
CA SER A 123 7.02 11.28 5.57
C SER A 123 7.97 10.11 5.72
N PHE A 124 7.50 8.90 5.42
CA PHE A 124 8.31 7.69 5.45
C PHE A 124 9.44 7.71 4.40
N VAL A 125 9.13 8.10 3.16
CA VAL A 125 10.12 8.19 2.09
C VAL A 125 11.15 9.29 2.36
N LYS A 126 10.75 10.41 2.97
CA LYS A 126 11.70 11.43 3.44
C LYS A 126 12.65 10.87 4.49
N ALA A 127 12.14 10.13 5.47
CA ALA A 127 12.97 9.46 6.46
C ALA A 127 13.95 8.45 5.83
N LEU A 128 13.52 7.71 4.80
CA LEU A 128 14.42 6.85 4.03
C LEU A 128 15.51 7.66 3.30
N CYS A 129 15.15 8.80 2.71
CA CYS A 129 16.13 9.69 2.07
C CYS A 129 17.14 10.23 3.09
N ASP A 130 16.68 10.64 4.27
CA ASP A 130 17.53 11.10 5.36
C ASP A 130 18.49 10.00 5.84
N LEU A 131 18.01 8.75 5.95
CA LEU A 131 18.85 7.59 6.30
C LEU A 131 19.91 7.29 5.24
N HIS A 132 19.61 7.52 3.96
CA HIS A 132 20.50 7.26 2.84
C HIS A 132 21.42 8.45 2.54
N GLY A 133 21.27 9.58 3.25
CA GLY A 133 22.02 10.81 3.00
C GLY A 133 21.69 11.49 1.66
N VAL A 134 20.52 11.20 1.07
CA VAL A 134 20.11 11.74 -0.23
C VAL A 134 19.01 12.79 -0.09
N LEU A 135 18.98 13.76 -0.99
CA LEU A 135 17.91 14.76 -1.01
C LEU A 135 16.61 14.15 -1.49
N PHE A 136 15.52 14.44 -0.77
CA PHE A 136 14.19 14.00 -1.17
C PHE A 136 13.77 14.63 -2.50
N ARG A 137 13.35 13.78 -3.45
CA ARG A 137 12.74 14.19 -4.72
C ARG A 137 11.31 13.65 -4.82
N PRO A 138 10.32 14.42 -5.31
CA PRO A 138 8.91 14.01 -5.33
C PRO A 138 8.62 12.70 -6.07
N TYR A 139 9.41 12.34 -7.08
CA TYR A 139 9.23 11.08 -7.82
C TYR A 139 9.54 9.85 -6.95
N LEU A 140 10.42 9.94 -5.95
CA LEU A 140 10.75 8.82 -5.05
C LEU A 140 9.51 8.35 -4.28
N ARG A 141 8.68 9.31 -3.86
CA ARG A 141 7.37 9.02 -3.25
C ARG A 141 6.46 8.25 -4.20
N LYS A 142 6.45 8.63 -5.49
CA LYS A 142 5.62 7.97 -6.52
C LYS A 142 6.11 6.55 -6.77
N GLN A 143 7.42 6.36 -6.94
CA GLN A 143 8.04 5.04 -7.11
C GLN A 143 7.75 4.13 -5.90
N PHE A 144 7.88 4.67 -4.69
CA PHE A 144 7.53 3.93 -3.48
C PHE A 144 6.07 3.49 -3.45
N SER A 145 5.14 4.41 -3.77
CA SER A 145 3.71 4.09 -3.82
C SER A 145 3.42 2.97 -4.81
N ILE A 146 4.00 3.02 -6.01
CA ILE A 146 3.80 1.99 -7.04
C ILE A 146 4.29 0.63 -6.54
N CYS A 147 5.51 0.55 -5.98
CA CYS A 147 6.01 -0.70 -5.42
C CYS A 147 5.13 -1.21 -4.26
N PHE A 148 4.61 -0.30 -3.44
CA PHE A 148 3.75 -0.64 -2.31
C PHE A 148 2.39 -1.18 -2.76
N ASP A 149 1.79 -0.60 -3.81
CA ASP A 149 0.54 -1.09 -4.39
C ASP A 149 0.71 -2.51 -4.95
N VAL A 150 1.82 -2.76 -5.66
CA VAL A 150 2.18 -4.11 -6.16
C VAL A 150 2.39 -5.08 -5.01
N TYR A 151 3.08 -4.65 -3.94
CA TYR A 151 3.26 -5.47 -2.74
C TYR A 151 1.94 -5.88 -2.10
N LEU A 152 1.02 -4.93 -1.92
CA LEU A 152 -0.30 -5.20 -1.36
C LEU A 152 -1.13 -6.12 -2.27
N ALA A 153 -1.04 -5.95 -3.60
CA ALA A 153 -1.71 -6.82 -4.55
C ALA A 153 -1.21 -8.27 -4.44
N ILE A 154 0.11 -8.47 -4.30
CA ILE A 154 0.69 -9.80 -4.09
C ILE A 154 0.16 -10.41 -2.79
N LEU A 155 0.17 -9.66 -1.68
CA LEU A 155 -0.37 -10.14 -0.40
C LEU A 155 -1.84 -10.52 -0.50
N LEU A 156 -2.66 -9.71 -1.20
CA LEU A 156 -4.08 -9.98 -1.41
C LEU A 156 -4.28 -11.28 -2.20
N CYS A 157 -3.55 -11.47 -3.30
CA CYS A 157 -3.62 -12.69 -4.10
C CYS A 157 -3.18 -13.92 -3.31
N VAL A 158 -2.16 -13.79 -2.46
CA VAL A 158 -1.70 -14.88 -1.58
C VAL A 158 -2.79 -15.21 -0.56
N ASP A 159 -3.39 -14.23 0.12
CA ASP A 159 -4.49 -14.48 1.05
C ASP A 159 -5.67 -15.15 0.35
N GLN A 160 -6.08 -14.68 -0.84
CA GLN A 160 -7.14 -15.32 -1.62
C GLN A 160 -6.84 -16.78 -1.94
N ARG A 161 -5.61 -17.10 -2.39
CA ARG A 161 -5.19 -18.49 -2.65
C ARG A 161 -5.20 -19.33 -1.38
N ILE A 162 -4.79 -18.77 -0.25
CA ILE A 162 -4.87 -19.42 1.05
C ILE A 162 -6.33 -19.71 1.40
N GLN A 163 -7.24 -18.73 1.28
CA GLN A 163 -8.66 -18.91 1.56
C GLN A 163 -9.28 -20.03 0.70
N ILE A 164 -8.95 -20.09 -0.60
CA ILE A 164 -9.38 -21.19 -1.49
C ILE A 164 -8.81 -22.53 -1.02
N ALA A 165 -7.52 -22.60 -0.70
CA ALA A 165 -6.87 -23.85 -0.27
C ALA A 165 -7.48 -24.41 1.03
N ILE A 166 -7.92 -23.53 1.93
CA ILE A 166 -8.61 -23.91 3.17
C ILE A 166 -10.14 -23.98 3.03
N LYS A 167 -10.66 -23.91 1.80
CA LYS A 167 -12.09 -24.01 1.44
C LYS A 167 -12.97 -22.97 2.13
N ARG A 168 -12.52 -21.71 2.09
CA ARG A 168 -13.18 -20.53 2.68
C ARG A 168 -13.57 -19.49 1.63
N ASP A 169 -13.61 -19.90 0.37
CA ASP A 169 -13.95 -19.08 -0.78
C ASP A 169 -15.45 -19.07 -1.12
N ASP A 170 -16.27 -19.83 -0.39
CA ASP A 170 -17.73 -19.81 -0.57
C ASP A 170 -18.30 -18.39 -0.33
N PRO A 171 -19.26 -17.93 -1.16
CA PRO A 171 -19.96 -16.67 -0.93
C PRO A 171 -20.59 -16.64 0.46
N GLY A 172 -20.22 -15.65 1.28
CA GLY A 172 -20.72 -15.54 2.65
C GLY A 172 -20.12 -16.56 3.63
N TRP A 173 -19.05 -17.27 3.28
CA TRP A 173 -18.38 -18.22 4.18
C TRP A 173 -18.10 -17.61 5.55
N ARG A 174 -17.56 -16.38 5.57
CA ARG A 174 -17.26 -15.63 6.81
C ARG A 174 -18.52 -15.33 7.64
N LEU A 175 -19.67 -15.12 7.00
CA LEU A 175 -20.93 -14.86 7.69
C LEU A 175 -21.49 -16.15 8.32
N HIS A 176 -21.43 -17.26 7.59
CA HIS A 176 -21.84 -18.59 8.07
C HIS A 176 -20.93 -19.12 9.19
N HIS A 177 -19.66 -18.76 9.17
CA HIS A 177 -18.64 -19.22 10.11
C HIS A 177 -18.11 -18.09 11.02
N ALA A 178 -18.87 -17.00 11.15
CA ALA A 178 -18.61 -15.95 12.13
C ALA A 178 -18.63 -16.55 13.56
N CYS A 179 -17.98 -15.86 14.50
CA CYS A 179 -17.81 -16.33 15.88
C CYS A 179 -19.10 -16.99 16.43
N PRO A 180 -19.07 -18.29 16.78
CA PRO A 180 -20.25 -19.00 17.26
C PRO A 180 -20.89 -18.31 18.47
N ALA A 181 -20.11 -17.75 19.39
CA ALA A 181 -20.67 -17.03 20.55
C ALA A 181 -21.49 -15.79 20.16
N CYS A 182 -21.31 -15.24 18.96
CA CYS A 182 -22.00 -14.04 18.48
C CYS A 182 -23.19 -14.36 17.55
N THR A 183 -23.27 -15.55 16.95
CA THR A 183 -24.27 -15.88 15.91
C THR A 183 -24.94 -17.26 16.07
N TYR A 184 -24.43 -18.12 16.96
CA TYR A 184 -24.98 -19.46 17.21
C TYR A 184 -26.22 -19.37 18.09
N LYS A 185 -27.33 -19.95 17.64
CA LYS A 185 -28.59 -20.02 18.39
C LYS A 185 -28.77 -21.42 18.98
N LEU A 186 -29.08 -21.51 20.27
CA LEU A 186 -29.34 -22.79 20.92
C LEU A 186 -30.79 -23.24 20.68
N THR A 187 -31.00 -24.57 20.59
CA THR A 187 -32.34 -25.14 20.50
C THR A 187 -33.12 -24.84 21.78
N GLY A 188 -34.23 -24.10 21.67
CA GLY A 188 -35.07 -23.73 22.81
C GLY A 188 -34.74 -22.37 23.44
N GLU A 189 -33.79 -21.61 22.88
CA GLU A 189 -33.50 -20.26 23.33
C GLU A 189 -34.68 -19.31 23.04
N PRO A 190 -35.08 -18.44 23.99
CA PRO A 190 -36.13 -17.46 23.74
C PRO A 190 -35.72 -16.48 22.64
N LYS A 191 -36.63 -16.17 21.73
CA LYS A 191 -36.37 -15.25 20.61
C LYS A 191 -36.08 -13.86 21.18
N LEU A 192 -34.82 -13.43 21.08
CA LEU A 192 -34.40 -12.07 21.45
C LEU A 192 -35.10 -11.04 20.55
N LEU A 193 -35.44 -9.87 21.11
CA LEU A 193 -35.98 -8.72 20.38
C LEU A 193 -35.00 -8.23 19.29
N PHE A 194 -33.70 -8.26 19.59
CA PHE A 194 -32.62 -7.97 18.65
C PHE A 194 -31.66 -9.17 18.63
N SER A 195 -31.36 -9.72 17.46
CA SER A 195 -30.58 -10.96 17.35
C SER A 195 -29.07 -10.76 17.53
N ILE A 196 -28.56 -9.56 17.28
CA ILE A 196 -27.14 -9.19 17.37
C ILE A 196 -27.07 -7.75 17.86
N LEU A 197 -26.13 -7.46 18.76
CA LEU A 197 -25.71 -6.11 19.11
C LEU A 197 -24.33 -5.88 18.47
N VAL A 198 -24.28 -5.12 17.37
CA VAL A 198 -23.01 -4.79 16.70
C VAL A 198 -22.42 -3.54 17.34
N THR A 199 -21.26 -3.66 17.97
CA THR A 199 -20.42 -2.51 18.29
C THR A 199 -19.44 -2.30 17.15
N MET A 200 -19.71 -1.33 16.29
CA MET A 200 -18.70 -0.86 15.35
C MET A 200 -17.82 0.13 16.10
N ASP A 201 -16.50 -0.04 15.98
CA ASP A 201 -15.57 1.07 16.12
C ASP A 201 -16.17 2.22 15.31
N GLY A 202 -16.60 3.28 16.02
CA GLY A 202 -17.49 4.28 15.48
C GLY A 202 -16.87 5.14 14.39
N ASN A 203 -15.64 4.86 13.96
CA ASN A 203 -14.89 5.67 13.02
C ASN A 203 -15.10 7.16 13.35
N ASP A 204 -14.87 7.52 14.63
CA ASP A 204 -15.23 8.83 15.18
C ASP A 204 -14.57 9.99 14.43
N SER A 205 -13.50 9.70 13.66
CA SER A 205 -12.88 10.64 12.74
C SER A 205 -13.84 11.17 11.65
N LEU A 206 -14.79 10.35 11.19
CA LEU A 206 -15.77 10.75 10.17
C LEU A 206 -16.88 11.63 10.73
N LYS A 207 -17.22 11.49 12.02
CA LYS A 207 -18.28 12.26 12.71
C LYS A 207 -17.92 13.73 12.92
N HIS A 208 -16.65 14.09 12.76
CA HIS A 208 -16.18 15.48 12.82
C HIS A 208 -16.27 16.21 11.47
N ILE A 209 -16.63 15.52 10.39
CA ILE A 209 -16.83 16.14 9.09
C ILE A 209 -18.29 16.57 8.99
N GLN A 210 -18.53 17.81 8.56
CA GLN A 210 -19.87 18.28 8.28
C GLN A 210 -20.46 17.42 7.15
N HIS A 211 -21.30 16.43 7.50
CA HIS A 211 -21.80 15.42 6.56
C HIS A 211 -22.69 16.00 5.45
N ARG A 212 -23.19 17.23 5.62
CA ARG A 212 -24.10 17.87 4.68
C ARG A 212 -23.76 19.34 4.48
N LYS A 213 -23.98 19.82 3.26
CA LYS A 213 -23.99 21.26 2.97
C LYS A 213 -25.10 21.94 3.77
N PRO A 214 -24.97 23.23 4.11
CA PRO A 214 -26.07 23.97 4.71
C PRO A 214 -27.32 23.87 3.82
N ALA A 215 -28.48 23.78 4.44
CA ALA A 215 -29.76 23.81 3.74
C ALA A 215 -29.87 25.12 2.93
N PRO A 216 -30.54 25.12 1.75
CA PRO A 216 -30.85 26.35 1.05
C PRO A 216 -31.57 27.34 1.96
N LEU A 217 -31.22 28.62 1.87
CA LEU A 217 -31.74 29.69 2.75
C LEU A 217 -33.25 29.93 2.59
N ASP A 218 -33.86 29.44 1.50
CA ASP A 218 -35.29 29.60 1.23
C ASP A 218 -35.86 28.28 0.67
N PRO A 219 -36.36 27.37 1.52
CA PRO A 219 -36.83 26.06 1.10
C PRO A 219 -38.14 26.07 0.28
N GLY A 220 -38.86 27.20 0.22
CA GLY A 220 -40.26 27.21 -0.17
C GLY A 220 -41.14 26.42 0.82
N ASP A 221 -42.47 26.60 0.70
CA ASP A 221 -43.55 25.99 1.50
C ASP A 221 -43.12 25.04 2.65
N GLY A 222 -42.69 25.62 3.78
CA GLY A 222 -42.73 25.06 5.13
C GLY A 222 -42.02 23.74 5.43
N ALA A 223 -41.44 23.06 4.44
CA ALA A 223 -40.83 21.75 4.61
C ALA A 223 -39.32 21.88 4.89
N PRO A 224 -38.78 21.26 5.95
CA PRO A 224 -37.36 21.28 6.20
C PRO A 224 -36.61 20.54 5.08
N VAL A 225 -35.88 21.28 4.24
CA VAL A 225 -35.03 20.72 3.18
C VAL A 225 -33.67 20.35 3.78
N ILE A 226 -33.35 19.06 3.72
CA ILE A 226 -32.07 18.56 4.23
C ILE A 226 -30.99 18.78 3.16
N GLY A 227 -29.87 19.41 3.53
CA GLY A 227 -28.77 19.68 2.61
C GLY A 227 -28.13 18.43 2.00
N GLN A 228 -27.51 18.59 0.83
CA GLN A 228 -26.86 17.49 0.10
C GLN A 228 -25.72 16.87 0.94
N PRO A 229 -25.56 15.53 0.92
CA PRO A 229 -24.43 14.87 1.56
C PRO A 229 -23.09 15.32 0.96
N ASN A 230 -22.09 15.56 1.82
CA ASN A 230 -20.69 15.77 1.44
C ASN A 230 -19.93 14.44 1.27
N GLU A 231 -20.55 13.32 1.64
CA GLU A 231 -19.95 11.99 1.50
C GLU A 231 -19.72 11.69 0.02
N ARG A 232 -18.47 11.37 -0.33
CA ARG A 232 -18.14 10.83 -1.64
C ARG A 232 -18.89 9.52 -1.79
N LYS A 233 -19.63 9.36 -2.89
CA LYS A 233 -20.28 8.08 -3.22
C LYS A 233 -19.20 6.99 -3.24
N ASP A 234 -19.40 5.94 -2.46
CA ASP A 234 -18.52 4.79 -2.48
C ASP A 234 -18.80 3.99 -3.76
N GLU A 235 -17.94 4.16 -4.77
CA GLU A 235 -18.01 3.46 -6.04
C GLU A 235 -17.35 2.07 -5.98
N ARG A 236 -16.76 1.71 -4.83
CA ARG A 236 -16.07 0.43 -4.68
C ARG A 236 -17.09 -0.70 -4.75
N THR A 237 -16.91 -1.58 -5.72
CA THR A 237 -17.58 -2.87 -5.78
C THR A 237 -16.89 -3.79 -4.78
N VAL A 238 -17.53 -4.03 -3.65
CA VAL A 238 -16.99 -4.93 -2.63
C VAL A 238 -17.44 -6.35 -2.94
N ALA A 239 -16.54 -7.32 -2.73
CA ALA A 239 -16.84 -8.73 -2.98
C ALA A 239 -18.08 -9.17 -2.18
N PRO A 240 -18.95 -10.02 -2.76
CA PRO A 240 -20.14 -10.50 -2.08
C PRO A 240 -19.79 -11.16 -0.73
N GLY A 241 -20.51 -10.77 0.33
CA GLY A 241 -20.36 -11.33 1.69
C GLY A 241 -19.49 -10.52 2.66
N TYR A 242 -19.02 -9.33 2.29
CA TYR A 242 -18.26 -8.45 3.19
C TYR A 242 -19.13 -7.58 4.11
N TYR A 243 -20.39 -7.34 3.73
CA TYR A 243 -21.37 -6.57 4.49
C TYR A 243 -22.62 -7.39 4.79
N ILE A 244 -23.27 -7.08 5.91
CA ILE A 244 -24.63 -7.52 6.22
C ILE A 244 -25.55 -6.69 5.34
N THR A 245 -26.16 -7.32 4.33
CA THR A 245 -27.25 -6.72 3.53
C THR A 245 -28.58 -6.93 4.21
#